data_AF-A0A0S2EP54-F1
#
_entry.id   AF-A0A0S2EP54-F1
#
_cell.length_a   1.000
_cell.length_b   1.000
_cell.length_c   1.000
_cell.angle_alpha   90.00
_cell.angle_beta   90.00
_cell.angle_gamma   90.00
#
_symmetry.space_group_name_H-M   'P 1'
#
loop_
_entity.id
_entity.type
_entity.pdbx_description
1 polymer ?
#
loop_
_entity_poly.entity_id
_entity_poly.type
_entity_poly.pdbx_seq_one_letter_code
_entity_poly.pdbx_strand_id
1 'polypeptide(L)'
;MVVTHHAPTPRSIHPRYEGDVANPAFASDLTDLVARVGPDLWIHGHVHDSFDYRIGRTRVLANPKGYGDENKAFDQSLVVDVRYHPNWRARIQDAQEPKP
;
A
#
# COMPACT_ATOMS: atom_id res chain seq x y z
N MET A 1 -10.20 3.30 0.43
CA MET A 1 -8.86 2.96 0.97
C MET A 1 -8.69 1.46 0.86
N VAL A 2 -7.47 1.00 0.60
CA VAL A 2 -7.09 -0.42 0.65
C VAL A 2 -6.03 -0.59 1.74
N VAL A 3 -6.10 -1.68 2.49
CA VAL A 3 -5.08 -2.04 3.49
C VAL A 3 -4.68 -3.49 3.23
N THR A 4 -3.39 -3.73 3.05
CA THR A 4 -2.81 -5.06 2.87
C THR A 4 -1.64 -5.26 3.82
N HIS A 5 -1.26 -6.51 4.09
CA HIS A 5 -0.02 -6.77 4.82
C HIS A 5 1.21 -6.57 3.90
N HIS A 6 1.25 -7.29 2.78
CA HIS A 6 2.31 -7.22 1.79
C HIS A 6 2.19 -5.98 0.89
N ALA A 7 3.31 -5.58 0.30
CA ALA A 7 3.38 -4.45 -0.60
C ALA A 7 2.62 -4.72 -1.92
N PRO A 8 1.87 -3.73 -2.43
CA PRO A 8 1.12 -3.90 -3.67
C PRO A 8 1.99 -3.71 -4.92
N THR A 9 3.23 -3.21 -4.79
CA THR A 9 4.17 -3.12 -5.91
C THR A 9 5.62 -3.32 -5.46
N PRO A 10 6.52 -3.72 -6.37
CA PRO A 10 7.97 -3.82 -6.10
C PRO A 10 8.63 -2.48 -5.75
N ARG A 11 7.96 -1.34 -5.99
CA ARG A 11 8.46 -0.01 -5.60
C ARG A 11 8.57 0.17 -4.09
N SER A 12 7.97 -0.72 -3.30
CA SER A 12 8.16 -0.79 -1.85
C SER A 12 9.21 -1.81 -1.41
N ILE A 13 10.05 -2.29 -2.32
CA ILE A 13 11.26 -3.04 -1.96
C ILE A 13 12.39 -2.04 -1.85
N HIS A 14 13.05 -2.00 -0.69
CA HIS A 14 14.19 -1.11 -0.50
C HIS A 14 15.31 -1.50 -1.49
N PRO A 15 16.01 -0.54 -2.14
CA PRO A 15 17.04 -0.84 -3.14
C PRO A 15 18.13 -1.82 -2.67
N ARG A 16 18.38 -1.89 -1.36
CA ARG A 16 19.30 -2.87 -0.74
C ARG A 16 18.93 -4.35 -0.98
N TYR A 17 17.68 -4.62 -1.35
CA TYR A 17 17.16 -5.95 -1.63
C TYR A 17 16.82 -6.14 -3.12
N GLU A 18 17.25 -5.24 -4.01
CA GLU A 18 16.97 -5.36 -5.44
C GLU A 18 17.47 -6.70 -5.99
N GLY A 19 16.59 -7.43 -6.70
CA GLY A 19 16.89 -8.73 -7.28
C GLY A 19 16.90 -9.92 -6.30
N ASP A 20 16.64 -9.71 -5.01
CA ASP A 20 16.55 -10.81 -4.05
C ASP A 20 15.40 -11.78 -4.41
N VAL A 21 15.70 -13.08 -4.40
CA VAL A 21 14.76 -14.17 -4.70
C VAL A 21 13.63 -14.26 -3.68
N ALA A 22 13.80 -13.68 -2.48
CA ALA A 22 12.79 -13.63 -1.45
C ALA A 22 11.77 -12.49 -1.65
N ASN A 23 12.04 -11.50 -2.50
CA ASN A 23 11.15 -10.35 -2.72
C ASN A 23 9.68 -10.70 -3.05
N PRO A 24 9.36 -11.79 -3.76
CA PRO A 24 7.97 -12.19 -3.99
C PRO A 24 7.19 -12.50 -2.70
N ALA A 25 7.86 -12.83 -1.60
CA ALA A 25 7.23 -12.97 -0.29
C ALA A 25 6.84 -11.60 0.32
N PHE A 26 7.39 -10.49 -0.18
CA PHE A 26 7.19 -9.15 0.36
C PHE A 26 6.27 -8.28 -0.50
N ALA A 27 6.40 -8.37 -1.82
CA ALA A 27 5.65 -7.56 -2.77
C ALA A 27 5.04 -8.41 -3.88
N SER A 28 3.76 -8.17 -4.16
CA SER A 28 3.12 -8.62 -5.41
C SER A 28 3.16 -7.46 -6.40
N ASP A 29 3.42 -7.70 -7.69
CA ASP A 29 3.32 -6.63 -8.68
C ASP A 29 1.87 -6.41 -9.12
N LEU A 30 1.18 -5.54 -8.40
CA LEU A 30 -0.19 -5.11 -8.69
C LEU A 30 -0.21 -3.70 -9.27
N THR A 31 0.89 -3.21 -9.85
CA THR A 31 1.02 -1.83 -10.34
C THR A 31 -0.14 -1.42 -11.24
N ASP A 32 -0.53 -2.28 -12.19
CA ASP A 32 -1.65 -2.03 -13.10
C ASP A 32 -3.01 -1.99 -12.40
N LEU A 33 -3.21 -2.84 -11.39
CA LEU A 33 -4.44 -2.86 -10.59
C LEU A 33 -4.55 -1.58 -9.76
N VAL A 34 -3.45 -1.17 -9.12
CA VAL A 34 -3.38 0.08 -8.33
C VAL A 34 -3.72 1.28 -9.21
N ALA A 35 -3.15 1.35 -10.42
CA ALA A 35 -3.40 2.41 -11.38
C ALA A 35 -4.85 2.41 -11.88
N ARG A 36 -5.41 1.22 -12.20
CA ARG A 36 -6.76 1.07 -12.74
C ARG A 36 -7.87 1.35 -11.73
N VAL A 37 -7.76 0.81 -10.51
CA VAL A 37 -8.78 1.00 -9.46
C VAL A 37 -8.64 2.38 -8.83
N GLY A 38 -7.42 2.87 -8.69
CA GLY A 38 -7.14 4.23 -8.22
C GLY A 38 -7.72 4.57 -6.85
N PRO A 39 -7.64 3.73 -5.80
CA PRO A 39 -8.07 4.13 -4.47
C PRO A 39 -7.26 5.35 -4.00
N ASP A 40 -7.85 6.28 -3.25
CA ASP A 40 -7.10 7.48 -2.83
C ASP A 40 -5.89 7.17 -1.93
N LEU A 41 -5.94 6.05 -1.20
CA LEU A 41 -4.89 5.57 -0.29
C LEU A 41 -4.81 4.04 -0.29
N TRP A 42 -3.59 3.51 -0.35
CA TRP A 42 -3.24 2.11 -0.12
C TRP A 42 -2.17 2.02 0.97
N ILE A 43 -2.49 1.38 2.09
CA ILE A 43 -1.56 1.18 3.21
C ILE A 43 -1.04 -0.26 3.20
N HIS A 44 0.26 -0.44 3.38
CA HIS A 44 0.86 -1.77 3.56
C HIS A 44 1.98 -1.78 4.61
N GLY A 45 2.55 -2.96 4.86
CA GLY A 45 3.69 -3.18 5.75
C GLY A 45 4.62 -4.27 5.22
N HIS A 46 5.07 -5.15 6.11
CA HIS A 46 5.93 -6.32 5.89
C HIS A 46 7.39 -6.02 5.44
N VAL A 47 7.60 -4.95 4.68
CA VAL A 47 8.91 -4.58 4.08
C VAL A 47 9.92 -3.95 5.04
N HIS A 48 9.50 -3.64 6.28
CA HIS A 48 10.33 -3.07 7.36
C HIS A 48 11.14 -1.80 6.98
N ASP A 49 10.72 -1.11 5.92
CA ASP A 49 11.17 0.21 5.52
C ASP A 49 9.93 1.10 5.30
N SER A 50 10.06 2.41 5.53
CA SER A 50 8.98 3.36 5.28
C SER A 50 8.93 3.76 3.80
N PHE A 51 7.73 3.84 3.23
CA PHE A 51 7.50 4.23 1.84
C PHE A 51 6.34 5.23 1.76
N ASP A 52 6.48 6.27 0.94
CA ASP A 52 5.39 7.19 0.59
C ASP A 52 5.56 7.63 -0.86
N TYR A 53 4.72 7.12 -1.75
CA TYR A 53 4.79 7.43 -3.18
C TYR A 53 3.42 7.36 -3.83
N ARG A 54 3.36 7.69 -5.12
CA ARG A 54 2.12 7.63 -5.91
C ARG A 54 2.21 6.69 -7.10
N ILE A 55 1.08 6.04 -7.39
CA ILE A 55 0.79 5.34 -8.64
C ILE A 55 -0.55 5.90 -9.16
N GLY A 56 -0.51 6.67 -10.23
CA GLY A 56 -1.65 7.46 -10.66
C GLY A 56 -2.15 8.36 -9.52
N ARG A 57 -3.44 8.25 -9.19
CA ARG A 57 -4.05 9.00 -8.06
C ARG A 57 -3.78 8.38 -6.68
N THR A 58 -3.42 7.10 -6.63
CA THR A 58 -3.25 6.34 -5.39
C THR A 58 -1.99 6.77 -4.66
N ARG A 59 -2.11 7.20 -3.40
CA ARG A 59 -0.96 7.26 -2.48
C ARG A 59 -0.73 5.86 -1.91
N VAL A 60 0.47 5.33 -2.08
CA VAL A 60 0.91 4.07 -1.47
C VAL A 60 1.81 4.43 -0.29
N LEU A 61 1.46 3.92 0.89
CA LEU A 61 2.10 4.30 2.14
C LEU A 61 2.45 3.06 2.97
N ALA A 62 3.65 3.06 3.53
CA ALA A 62 4.09 2.10 4.54
C ALA A 62 4.87 2.82 5.64
N ASN A 63 4.55 2.47 6.88
CA ASN A 63 5.26 2.93 8.08
C ASN A 63 5.42 1.76 9.08
N PRO A 64 6.03 0.62 8.67
CA PRO A 64 6.20 -0.53 9.54
C PRO A 64 7.31 -0.29 10.56
N LYS A 65 7.13 -0.70 11.82
CA LYS A 65 8.18 -0.59 12.84
C LYS A 65 9.39 -1.50 12.56
N GLY A 66 9.14 -2.70 12.05
CA GLY A 66 10.13 -3.77 12.02
C GLY A 66 10.49 -4.29 13.42
N TYR A 67 11.55 -5.08 13.51
CA TYR A 67 12.11 -5.55 14.77
C TYR A 67 13.15 -4.56 15.30
N GLY A 68 13.13 -4.28 16.61
CA GLY A 68 14.10 -3.39 17.23
C GLY A 68 14.14 -2.01 16.56
N ASP A 69 15.28 -1.69 15.96
CA ASP A 69 15.57 -0.42 15.27
C ASP A 69 15.79 -0.63 13.75
N GLU A 70 15.14 -1.64 13.16
CA GLU A 70 15.21 -1.93 11.72
C GLU A 70 14.72 -0.76 10.87
N ASN A 71 13.60 -0.13 11.27
CA ASN A 71 13.09 1.08 10.63
C ASN A 71 13.21 2.30 11.54
N LYS A 72 14.32 3.02 11.41
CA LYS A 72 14.57 4.29 12.13
C LYS A 72 13.61 5.42 11.73
N ALA A 73 12.95 5.29 10.58
CA ALA A 73 11.97 6.25 10.09
C ALA A 73 10.54 5.87 10.50
N PHE A 74 10.36 4.85 11.36
CA PHE A 74 9.06 4.53 11.92
C PHE A 74 8.54 5.70 12.76
N ASP A 75 7.38 6.23 12.36
CA ASP A 75 6.70 7.29 13.09
C ASP A 75 5.47 6.71 13.82
N GLN A 76 5.59 6.52 15.13
CA GLN A 76 4.48 6.03 15.96
C GLN A 76 3.29 6.99 16.00
N SER A 77 3.51 8.27 15.67
CA SER A 77 2.49 9.33 15.68
C SER A 77 1.89 9.61 14.31
N LEU A 78 2.25 8.85 13.27
CA LEU A 78 1.79 9.09 11.91
C LEU A 78 0.26 8.99 11.82
N VAL A 79 -0.38 10.12 11.57
CA VAL A 79 -1.80 10.23 11.25
C VAL A 79 -1.94 10.55 9.76
N VAL A 80 -2.84 9.85 9.08
CA VAL A 80 -3.13 10.06 7.66
C VAL A 80 -4.58 10.43 7.49
N ASP A 81 -4.81 11.67 7.07
CA ASP A 81 -6.14 12.12 6.71
C ASP A 81 -6.60 11.48 5.40
N VAL A 82 -7.79 10.92 5.44
CA VAL A 82 -8.48 10.38 4.27
C VAL A 82 -9.68 11.24 3.95
N ARG A 83 -9.96 11.48 2.67
CA ARG A 83 -11.19 12.16 2.28
C ARG A 83 -12.39 11.30 2.67
N TYR A 84 -13.33 11.91 3.38
CA TYR A 84 -14.66 11.36 3.53
C TYR A 84 -15.37 11.31 2.17
N HIS A 85 -15.97 10.17 1.85
CA HIS A 85 -16.84 10.02 0.69
C HIS A 85 -18.26 9.71 1.18
N PRO A 86 -19.24 10.64 1.02
CA PRO A 86 -20.56 10.51 1.62
C PRO A 86 -21.32 9.24 1.18
N ASN A 87 -21.06 8.75 -0.03
CA ASN A 87 -21.73 7.59 -0.61
C ASN A 87 -20.89 6.30 -0.59
N TRP A 88 -19.96 6.14 0.37
CA TRP A 88 -19.05 4.98 0.39
C TRP A 88 -19.76 3.61 0.44
N ARG A 89 -20.94 3.53 1.07
CA ARG A 89 -21.73 2.29 1.19
C ARG A 89 -22.25 1.80 -0.17
N ALA A 90 -22.87 2.68 -0.94
CA ALA A 90 -23.38 2.34 -2.28
C ALA A 90 -22.25 1.85 -3.20
N ARG A 91 -21.06 2.49 -3.10
CA ARG A 91 -19.89 2.14 -3.91
C ARG A 91 -19.28 0.77 -3.59
N ILE A 92 -19.51 0.21 -2.41
CA ILE A 92 -19.07 -1.15 -2.07
C ILE A 92 -20.01 -2.19 -2.67
N GLN A 93 -21.32 -1.91 -2.69
CA GLN A 93 -22.32 -2.81 -3.30
C GLN A 93 -22.10 -2.93 -4.81
N ASP A 94 -21.90 -1.80 -5.51
CA ASP A 94 -21.59 -1.77 -6.95
C ASP A 94 -20.29 -2.50 -7.32
N ALA A 95 -19.36 -2.69 -6.36
CA ALA A 95 -18.09 -3.38 -6.58
C ALA A 95 -18.17 -4.89 -6.29
N GLN A 96 -19.23 -5.36 -5.65
CA GLN A 96 -19.48 -6.78 -5.35
C GLN A 96 -20.33 -7.46 -6.42
N GLU A 97 -21.06 -6.70 -7.22
CA GLU A 97 -21.80 -7.24 -8.35
C GLU A 97 -20.86 -7.48 -9.55
N PRO A 98 -20.82 -8.70 -10.12
CA PRO A 98 -20.09 -8.93 -11.36
C PRO A 98 -20.71 -8.04 -12.45
N LYS A 99 -19.89 -7.17 -13.04
CA LYS A 99 -20.30 -6.43 -14.24
C LYS A 99 -20.55 -7.43 -15.38
N PRO A 100 -21.60 -7.21 -16.21
CA PRO A 100 -21.92 -8.09 -17.33
C PRO A 100 -20.80 -8.16 -18.37
#